data_AF-A0A533TYN5-F1
#
_entry.id   AF-A0A533TYN5-F1
#
_cell.length_a   1.000
_cell.length_b   1.000
_cell.length_c   1.000
_cell.angle_alpha   90.00
_cell.angle_beta   90.00
_cell.angle_gamma   90.00
#
_symmetry.space_group_name_H-M   'P 1'
#
loop_
_entity.id
_entity.type
_entity.pdbx_description
1 polymer ?
#
loop_
_entity_poly.entity_id
_entity_poly.type
_entity_poly.pdbx_seq_one_letter_code
_entity_poly.pdbx_strand_id
1 'polypeptide(L)'
;MKFRHIIHIFVACIIFCHGLTGCSDSKPLALDKDDIHFAGFYCDYLLFSGVAPAAGSSELVALNSADINELLVRHALTRESMKRKIEIYKRNSERWRSVLELARINIRKKTGAQ
;
A
#
# COMPACT_ATOMS: atom_id res chain seq x y z
N MET A 1 18.13 6.51 49.56
CA MET A 1 17.16 6.91 48.50
C MET A 1 17.61 6.47 47.09
N LYS A 2 18.08 5.22 46.88
CA LYS A 2 18.57 4.74 45.57
C LYS A 2 17.57 3.81 44.85
N PHE A 3 16.62 3.22 45.57
CA PHE A 3 15.61 2.30 45.03
C PHE A 3 14.53 2.99 44.17
N ARG A 4 14.15 4.23 44.51
CA ARG A 4 13.15 5.00 43.73
C ARG A 4 13.61 5.28 42.31
N HIS A 5 14.91 5.54 42.10
CA HIS A 5 15.45 5.78 40.76
C HIS A 5 15.45 4.52 39.88
N ILE A 6 15.72 3.35 40.46
CA ILE A 6 15.72 2.07 39.74
C ILE A 6 14.30 1.75 39.25
N ILE A 7 13.28 1.96 40.10
CA ILE A 7 11.88 1.72 39.74
C ILE A 7 11.43 2.68 38.62
N HIS A 8 11.79 3.95 38.70
CA HIS A 8 11.44 4.93 37.66
C HIS A 8 12.09 4.62 36.30
N ILE A 9 13.35 4.16 36.29
CA ILE A 9 14.04 3.74 35.06
C ILE A 9 13.37 2.49 34.46
N PHE A 10 13.00 1.53 35.32
CA PHE A 10 12.35 0.29 34.87
C PHE A 10 10.98 0.55 34.23
N VAL A 11 10.18 1.45 34.83
CA VAL A 11 8.87 1.84 34.29
C VAL A 11 9.02 2.61 32.98
N ALA A 12 10.01 3.51 32.87
CA ALA A 12 10.28 4.23 31.62
C ALA A 12 10.70 3.28 30.48
N CYS A 13 11.52 2.26 30.76
CA CYS A 13 11.91 1.26 29.77
C CYS A 13 10.74 0.39 29.32
N ILE A 14 9.84 -0.02 30.24
CA ILE A 14 8.66 -0.83 29.87
C ILE A 14 7.71 -0.04 28.98
N ILE A 15 7.46 1.25 29.26
CA ILE A 15 6.61 2.11 28.42
C ILE A 15 7.24 2.32 27.03
N PHE A 16 8.57 2.51 26.96
CA PHE A 16 9.27 2.70 25.68
C PHE A 16 9.24 1.42 24.80
N CYS A 17 9.34 0.23 25.40
CA CYS A 17 9.28 -1.03 24.66
C CYS A 17 7.88 -1.35 24.09
N HIS A 18 6.80 -0.88 24.72
CA HIS A 18 5.43 -1.07 24.21
C HIS A 18 5.06 -0.10 23.08
N GLY A 19 5.83 0.97 22.87
CA GLY A 19 5.66 1.87 21.71
C GLY A 19 6.17 1.28 20.39
N LEU A 20 6.96 0.19 20.45
CA LEU A 20 7.59 -0.42 19.28
C LEU A 20 6.92 -1.72 18.81
N THR A 21 5.89 -2.22 19.52
CA THR A 21 5.09 -3.38 19.08
C THR A 21 3.94 -2.98 18.14
N GLY A 22 4.19 -1.98 17.29
CA GLY A 22 3.28 -1.52 16.25
C GLY A 22 3.42 -2.28 14.92
N CYS A 23 3.80 -3.56 14.93
CA CYS A 23 3.64 -4.43 13.78
C CYS A 23 2.48 -5.37 14.10
N SER A 24 1.26 -4.84 14.04
CA SER A 24 0.06 -5.67 14.21
C SER A 24 0.02 -6.66 13.04
N ASP A 25 0.16 -7.95 13.35
CA ASP A 25 -0.28 -9.08 12.51
C ASP A 25 -1.80 -8.99 12.32
N SER A 26 -2.21 -7.96 11.60
CA SER A 26 -3.57 -7.71 11.19
C SER A 26 -3.83 -8.68 10.07
N LYS A 27 -4.65 -9.69 10.37
CA LYS A 27 -5.18 -10.63 9.37
C LYS A 27 -5.61 -9.82 8.14
N PRO A 28 -5.17 -10.21 6.93
CA PRO A 28 -5.47 -9.42 5.73
C PRO A 28 -6.97 -9.24 5.62
N LEU A 29 -7.41 -7.99 5.56
CA LEU A 29 -8.81 -7.65 5.36
C LEU A 29 -9.26 -8.30 4.04
N ALA A 30 -10.41 -8.97 4.04
CA ALA A 30 -10.92 -9.58 2.82
C ALA A 30 -11.14 -8.48 1.76
N LEU A 31 -10.33 -8.51 0.71
CA LEU A 31 -10.47 -7.65 -0.45
C LEU A 31 -11.66 -8.12 -1.28
N ASP A 32 -12.49 -7.18 -1.73
CA ASP A 32 -13.55 -7.51 -2.68
C ASP A 32 -13.01 -7.54 -4.12
N LYS A 33 -13.87 -7.93 -5.07
CA LYS A 33 -13.48 -8.06 -6.48
C LYS A 33 -12.93 -6.76 -7.07
N ASP A 34 -13.56 -5.64 -6.74
CA ASP A 34 -13.13 -4.33 -7.25
C ASP A 34 -11.80 -3.89 -6.62
N ASP A 35 -11.50 -4.29 -5.39
CA ASP A 35 -10.18 -4.07 -4.78
C ASP A 35 -9.08 -4.86 -5.50
N ILE A 36 -9.38 -6.11 -5.87
CA ILE A 36 -8.45 -6.95 -6.63
C ILE A 36 -8.17 -6.34 -8.01
N HIS A 37 -9.23 -5.90 -8.69
CA HIS A 37 -9.13 -5.19 -9.97
C HIS A 37 -8.35 -3.88 -9.82
N PHE A 38 -8.60 -3.11 -8.76
CA PHE A 38 -7.84 -1.88 -8.47
C PHE A 38 -6.35 -2.18 -8.25
N ALA A 39 -6.01 -3.23 -7.49
CA ALA A 39 -4.61 -3.63 -7.29
C ALA A 39 -3.93 -4.02 -8.61
N GLY A 40 -4.65 -4.69 -9.52
CA GLY A 40 -4.19 -4.98 -10.87
C GLY A 40 -3.95 -3.71 -11.69
N PHE A 41 -4.93 -2.82 -11.72
CA PHE A 41 -4.83 -1.52 -12.38
C PHE A 41 -3.64 -0.71 -11.86
N TYR A 42 -3.47 -0.63 -10.55
CA TYR A 42 -2.42 0.16 -9.93
C TYR A 42 -1.02 -0.43 -10.20
N CYS A 43 -0.90 -1.75 -10.21
CA CYS A 43 0.32 -2.45 -10.63
C CYS A 43 0.71 -2.08 -12.07
N ASP A 44 -0.23 -2.19 -13.02
CA ASP A 44 0.04 -1.86 -14.41
C ASP A 44 0.35 -0.38 -14.58
N TYR A 45 -0.42 0.50 -13.93
CA TYR A 45 -0.18 1.94 -13.92
C TYR A 45 1.26 2.25 -13.50
N LEU A 46 1.75 1.68 -12.40
CA LEU A 46 3.11 1.93 -11.90
C LEU A 46 4.20 1.42 -12.86
N LEU A 47 3.97 0.27 -13.48
CA LEU A 47 4.89 -0.30 -14.47
C LEU A 47 4.93 0.54 -15.75
N PHE A 48 3.78 1.02 -16.23
CA PHE A 48 3.68 1.87 -17.41
C PHE A 48 4.18 3.30 -17.16
N SER A 49 3.97 3.85 -15.97
CA SER A 49 4.44 5.19 -15.62
C SER A 49 5.95 5.26 -15.33
N GLY A 50 6.68 4.15 -15.51
CA GLY A 50 8.14 4.15 -15.41
C GLY A 50 8.68 4.13 -13.98
N VAL A 51 7.95 3.59 -13.00
CA VAL A 51 8.54 3.28 -11.68
C VAL A 51 9.43 2.03 -11.81
N ALA A 52 10.49 2.14 -12.61
CA ALA A 52 11.54 1.14 -12.69
C ALA A 52 12.48 1.30 -11.48
N PRO A 53 12.99 0.21 -10.89
CA PRO A 53 13.98 0.31 -9.84
C PRO A 53 15.31 0.80 -10.45
N ALA A 54 15.86 1.87 -9.86
CA ALA A 54 17.29 2.20 -9.85
C ALA A 54 17.94 3.05 -10.98
N ALA A 55 17.25 4.01 -11.62
CA ALA A 55 17.96 4.97 -12.49
C ALA A 55 17.51 6.42 -12.32
N GLY A 56 18.13 7.13 -11.36
CA GLY A 56 18.55 8.54 -11.45
C GLY A 56 17.53 9.68 -11.60
N SER A 57 16.32 9.44 -12.10
CA SER A 57 15.27 10.46 -12.24
C SER A 57 13.91 9.80 -12.00
N SER A 58 13.36 10.03 -10.80
CA SER A 58 12.01 9.58 -10.43
C SER A 58 10.95 10.49 -11.07
N GLU A 59 10.98 10.65 -12.39
CA GLU A 59 9.96 11.39 -13.11
C GLU A 59 8.96 10.39 -13.67
N LEU A 60 7.75 10.39 -13.10
CA LEU A 60 6.67 9.55 -13.58
C LEU A 60 6.32 9.96 -15.01
N VAL A 61 6.36 9.03 -15.94
CA VAL A 61 5.80 9.27 -17.27
C VAL A 61 4.31 9.49 -17.10
N ALA A 62 3.84 10.71 -17.39
CA ALA A 62 2.44 11.05 -17.31
C ALA A 62 1.67 10.29 -18.39
N LEU A 63 0.85 9.32 -17.96
CA LEU A 63 -0.09 8.63 -18.83
C LEU A 63 -1.17 9.61 -19.28
N ASN A 64 -1.50 9.59 -20.58
CA ASN A 64 -2.57 10.43 -21.09
C ASN A 64 -3.95 9.85 -20.69
N SER A 65 -5.02 10.59 -20.96
CA SER A 65 -6.38 10.17 -20.58
C SER A 65 -6.87 8.90 -21.31
N ALA A 66 -6.36 8.65 -22.52
CA ALA A 66 -6.67 7.45 -23.30
C ALA A 66 -5.98 6.22 -22.70
N ASP A 67 -4.71 6.34 -22.32
CA ASP A 67 -3.95 5.25 -21.67
C ASP A 67 -4.61 4.84 -20.35
N ILE A 68 -5.03 5.83 -19.54
CA ILE A 68 -5.74 5.58 -18.28
C ILE A 68 -7.09 4.89 -18.53
N ASN A 69 -7.83 5.30 -19.57
CA ASN A 69 -9.09 4.64 -19.94
C ASN A 69 -8.87 3.19 -20.39
N GLU A 70 -7.83 2.92 -21.15
CA GLU A 70 -7.50 1.56 -21.58
C GLU A 70 -7.17 0.68 -20.37
N LEU A 71 -6.37 1.19 -19.43
CA LEU A 71 -6.06 0.48 -18.19
C LEU A 71 -7.30 0.21 -17.35
N LEU A 72 -8.23 1.16 -17.26
CA LEU A 72 -9.50 0.96 -16.56
C LEU A 72 -10.30 -0.20 -17.19
N VAL A 73 -10.45 -0.21 -18.52
CA VAL A 73 -11.17 -1.26 -19.24
C VAL A 73 -10.49 -2.62 -19.06
N ARG A 74 -9.16 -2.67 -19.17
CA ARG A 74 -8.36 -3.90 -19.00
C ARG A 74 -8.59 -4.56 -17.64
N HIS A 75 -8.77 -3.76 -16.60
CA HIS A 75 -9.01 -4.23 -15.23
C HIS A 75 -10.49 -4.27 -14.85
N ALA A 76 -11.40 -4.15 -15.82
CA ALA A 76 -12.85 -4.16 -15.60
C ALA A 76 -13.29 -3.14 -14.52
N LEU A 77 -12.71 -1.94 -14.55
CA LEU A 77 -13.05 -0.82 -13.69
C LEU A 77 -13.73 0.29 -14.49
N THR A 78 -14.59 1.04 -13.83
CA THR A 78 -15.11 2.31 -14.35
C THR A 78 -14.51 3.48 -13.58
N ARG A 79 -14.63 4.70 -14.12
CA ARG A 79 -14.18 5.91 -13.42
C ARG A 79 -14.95 6.11 -12.11
N GLU A 80 -16.22 5.77 -12.08
CA GLU A 80 -17.10 5.84 -10.91
C GLU A 80 -16.70 4.81 -9.85
N SER A 81 -16.41 3.56 -10.25
CA SER A 81 -15.97 2.53 -9.31
C SER A 81 -14.61 2.91 -8.71
N MET A 82 -13.67 3.39 -9.54
CA MET A 82 -12.37 3.88 -9.09
C MET A 82 -12.51 5.04 -8.08
N LYS A 83 -13.32 6.05 -8.40
CA LYS A 83 -13.56 7.19 -7.50
C LYS A 83 -14.13 6.71 -6.15
N ARG A 84 -15.09 5.79 -6.19
CA ARG A 84 -15.70 5.21 -4.99
C ARG A 84 -14.68 4.46 -4.14
N LYS A 85 -13.80 3.68 -4.78
CA LYS A 85 -12.71 2.96 -4.11
C LYS A 85 -11.70 3.89 -3.45
N ILE A 86 -11.27 4.94 -4.14
CA ILE A 86 -10.37 5.95 -3.58
C ILE A 86 -10.98 6.56 -2.30
N GLU A 87 -12.26 6.91 -2.30
CA GLU A 87 -12.93 7.44 -1.11
C GLU A 87 -13.05 6.42 0.03
N ILE A 88 -13.18 5.12 -0.28
CA ILE A 88 -13.12 4.06 0.73
C ILE A 88 -11.72 3.96 1.32
N TYR A 89 -10.68 3.96 0.48
CA TYR A 89 -9.28 3.82 0.91
C TYR A 89 -8.81 4.99 1.76
N LYS A 90 -9.24 6.22 1.44
CA LYS A 90 -8.98 7.41 2.28
C LYS A 90 -9.50 7.26 3.70
N ARG A 91 -10.63 6.58 3.89
CA ARG A 91 -11.28 6.37 5.20
C ARG A 91 -10.86 5.08 5.88
N ASN A 92 -10.21 4.16 5.17
CA ASN A 92 -9.81 2.85 5.68
C ASN A 92 -8.38 2.53 5.22
N SER A 93 -7.40 2.99 6.02
CA SER A 93 -5.98 2.81 5.76
C SER A 93 -5.55 1.34 5.71
N GLU A 94 -6.18 0.47 6.50
CA GLU A 94 -5.88 -0.96 6.48
C GLU A 94 -6.26 -1.61 5.16
N ARG A 95 -7.43 -1.27 4.62
CA ARG A 95 -7.86 -1.75 3.31
C ARG A 95 -6.92 -1.26 2.20
N TRP A 96 -6.50 0.00 2.29
CA TRP A 96 -5.51 0.55 1.36
C TRP A 96 -4.18 -0.21 1.43
N ARG A 97 -3.69 -0.51 2.64
CA ARG A 97 -2.48 -1.30 2.85
C ARG A 97 -2.59 -2.69 2.22
N SER A 98 -3.72 -3.37 2.39
CA SER A 98 -3.96 -4.67 1.76
C SER A 98 -3.95 -4.61 0.22
N VAL A 99 -4.56 -3.56 -0.38
CA VAL A 99 -4.53 -3.33 -1.83
C VAL A 99 -3.10 -3.09 -2.32
N LEU A 100 -2.32 -2.27 -1.60
CA LEU A 100 -0.92 -2.01 -1.93
C LEU A 100 -0.05 -3.26 -1.84
N GLU A 101 -0.27 -4.10 -0.84
CA GLU A 101 0.48 -5.35 -0.71
C GLU A 101 0.17 -6.32 -1.85
N LEU A 102 -1.10 -6.43 -2.25
CA LEU A 102 -1.48 -7.19 -3.43
C LEU A 102 -0.84 -6.60 -4.72
N ALA A 103 -0.80 -5.28 -4.86
CA ALA A 103 -0.15 -4.63 -5.98
C ALA A 103 1.37 -4.95 -6.03
N ARG A 104 2.06 -4.94 -4.88
CA ARG A 104 3.47 -5.34 -4.77
C ARG A 104 3.70 -6.79 -5.17
N ILE A 105 2.86 -7.71 -4.70
CA ILE A 105 2.90 -9.12 -5.09
C ILE A 105 2.74 -9.25 -6.60
N ASN A 106 1.77 -8.54 -7.19
CA ASN A 106 1.55 -8.52 -8.63
C ASN A 106 2.76 -7.99 -9.39
N ILE A 107 3.40 -6.92 -8.91
CA ILE A 107 4.63 -6.37 -9.51
C ILE A 107 5.74 -7.42 -9.47
N ARG A 108 6.04 -8.01 -8.30
CA ARG A 108 7.07 -9.06 -8.17
C ARG A 108 6.83 -10.22 -9.13
N LYS A 109 5.57 -10.67 -9.23
CA LYS A 109 5.18 -11.73 -10.16
C LYS A 109 5.41 -11.34 -11.63
N LYS A 110 5.21 -10.08 -11.99
CA LYS A 110 5.39 -9.59 -13.37
C LYS A 110 6.83 -9.28 -13.73
N THR A 111 7.63 -8.81 -12.78
CA THR A 111 9.03 -8.43 -13.01
C THR A 111 10.03 -9.55 -12.72
N GLY A 112 9.58 -10.66 -12.14
CA GLY A 112 10.46 -11.77 -11.73
C GLY A 112 11.36 -11.44 -10.55
N ALA A 113 11.12 -10.31 -9.87
CA ALA A 113 11.86 -9.93 -8.66
C ALA A 113 11.44 -10.84 -7.49
N GLN A 114 12.39 -11.64 -7.00
CA GLN A 114 12.23 -12.50 -5.82
C GLN A 114 12.38 -11.70 -4.52
#